data_AF-A0A3M8H4N1-F1
#
_entry.id   AF-A0A3M8H4N1-F1
#
_cell.length_a   1.000
_cell.length_b   1.000
_cell.length_c   1.000
_cell.angle_alpha   90.00
_cell.angle_beta   90.00
_cell.angle_gamma   90.00
#
_symmetry.space_group_name_H-M   'P 1'
#
loop_
_entity.id
_entity.type
_entity.pdbx_description
1 polymer ?
#
loop_
_entity_poly.entity_id
_entity_poly.type
_entity_poly.pdbx_seq_one_letter_code
_entity_poly.pdbx_strand_id
1 'polypeptide(L)'
;MNLVDLLVARQNETPEEKAKRYKQEQKLRWKEEGNHLYEWRRRLGLTRTFIANQTRVNPSRLRRLEQGLPVRDAKIICRSYEMVLEKVEKDMETEG
;
A
#
# COMPACT_ATOMS: atom_id res chain seq x y z
N MET A 1 -14.38 -3.39 -25.49
CA MET A 1 -15.29 -2.47 -24.76
C MET A 1 -14.78 -1.06 -24.98
N ASN A 2 -15.61 -0.15 -25.50
CA ASN A 2 -15.21 1.24 -25.78
C ASN A 2 -15.19 2.05 -24.46
N LEU A 3 -14.36 3.09 -24.38
CA LEU A 3 -14.33 4.07 -23.29
C LEU A 3 -15.73 4.67 -23.03
N VAL A 4 -16.51 4.90 -24.08
CA VAL A 4 -17.89 5.40 -24.00
C VAL A 4 -18.81 4.41 -23.29
N ASP A 5 -18.74 3.13 -23.65
CA ASP A 5 -19.54 2.07 -23.03
C ASP A 5 -19.21 1.92 -21.53
N LEU A 6 -17.93 2.07 -21.17
CA LEU A 6 -17.45 2.08 -19.79
C LEU A 6 -18.00 3.26 -18.98
N LEU A 7 -18.10 4.44 -19.59
CA LEU A 7 -18.63 5.64 -18.92
C LEU A 7 -20.15 5.53 -18.70
N VAL A 8 -20.88 5.04 -19.70
CA VAL A 8 -22.34 4.79 -19.60
C VAL A 8 -22.63 3.73 -18.54
N ALA A 9 -21.86 2.63 -18.51
CA ALA A 9 -21.99 1.60 -17.48
C ALA A 9 -21.71 2.17 -16.07
N ARG A 10 -20.71 3.04 -15.91
CA ARG A 10 -20.39 3.71 -14.64
C ARG A 10 -21.48 4.67 -14.16
N GLN A 11 -22.19 5.33 -15.08
CA GLN A 11 -23.22 6.30 -14.73
C GLN A 11 -24.52 5.62 -14.26
N ASN A 12 -24.75 4.39 -14.71
CA ASN A 12 -25.93 3.59 -14.36
C ASN A 12 -25.70 2.61 -13.20
N GLU A 13 -24.52 2.61 -12.55
CA GLU A 13 -24.24 1.75 -11.39
C GLU A 13 -25.18 2.07 -10.22
N THR A 14 -25.77 1.02 -9.64
CA THR A 14 -26.44 1.13 -8.34
C THR A 14 -25.43 1.47 -7.23
N PRO A 15 -25.86 2.05 -6.10
CA PRO A 15 -24.99 2.29 -4.95
C PRO A 15 -24.23 1.05 -4.46
N GLU A 16 -24.85 -0.13 -4.55
CA GLU A 16 -24.27 -1.42 -4.15
C GLU A 16 -23.16 -1.86 -5.11
N GLU A 17 -23.37 -1.76 -6.42
CA GLU A 17 -22.38 -2.07 -7.45
C GLU A 17 -21.18 -1.12 -7.36
N LYS A 18 -21.45 0.18 -7.17
CA LYS A 18 -20.41 1.18 -6.95
C LYS A 18 -19.56 0.86 -5.71
N ALA A 19 -20.20 0.45 -4.61
CA ALA A 19 -19.51 0.06 -3.39
C ALA A 19 -18.68 -1.22 -3.58
N LYS A 20 -19.19 -2.21 -4.32
CA LYS A 20 -18.49 -3.46 -4.64
C LYS A 20 -17.27 -3.21 -5.51
N ARG A 21 -17.40 -2.42 -6.57
CA ARG A 21 -16.28 -2.02 -7.44
C ARG A 21 -15.23 -1.25 -6.65
N TYR A 22 -15.64 -0.27 -5.85
CA TYR A 22 -14.71 0.48 -5.00
C TYR A 22 -13.91 -0.45 -4.07
N LYS A 23 -14.58 -1.41 -3.42
CA LYS A 23 -13.89 -2.42 -2.59
C LYS A 23 -12.90 -3.27 -3.38
N GLN A 24 -13.23 -3.64 -4.62
CA GLN A 24 -12.32 -4.40 -5.49
C GLN A 24 -11.11 -3.57 -5.93
N GLU A 25 -11.33 -2.33 -6.35
CA GLU A 25 -10.26 -1.39 -6.73
C GLU A 25 -9.33 -1.12 -5.54
N GLN A 26 -9.88 -0.88 -4.35
CA GLN A 26 -9.09 -0.73 -3.13
C GLN A 26 -8.28 -1.99 -2.79
N LYS A 27 -8.86 -3.17 -2.94
CA LYS A 27 -8.16 -4.44 -2.69
C LYS A 27 -6.97 -4.64 -3.63
N LEU A 28 -7.15 -4.35 -4.92
CA LEU A 28 -6.06 -4.43 -5.90
C LEU A 28 -4.95 -3.45 -5.55
N ARG A 29 -5.32 -2.19 -5.29
CA ARG A 29 -4.38 -1.14 -4.92
C ARG A 29 -3.60 -1.47 -3.64
N TRP A 30 -4.25 -1.97 -2.60
CA TRP A 30 -3.54 -2.38 -1.38
C TRP A 30 -2.59 -3.55 -1.60
N LYS A 31 -2.95 -4.48 -2.49
CA LYS A 31 -2.06 -5.57 -2.87
C LYS A 31 -0.81 -5.04 -3.57
N GLU A 32 -0.95 -4.09 -4.47
CA GLU A 32 0.17 -3.46 -5.19
C GLU A 32 1.05 -2.64 -4.25
N GLU A 33 0.45 -1.72 -3.47
CA GLU A 33 1.16 -0.88 -2.50
C GLU A 33 1.88 -1.73 -1.44
N GLY A 34 1.19 -2.73 -0.89
CA GLY A 34 1.74 -3.65 0.11
C GLY A 34 2.93 -4.45 -0.42
N ASN A 35 2.79 -5.01 -1.62
CA ASN A 35 3.86 -5.77 -2.26
C ASN A 35 5.07 -4.87 -2.58
N HIS A 36 4.82 -3.64 -3.05
CA HIS A 36 5.88 -2.67 -3.30
C HIS A 36 6.70 -2.36 -2.04
N LEU A 37 6.04 -2.10 -0.90
CA LEU A 37 6.71 -1.87 0.39
C LEU A 37 7.49 -3.09 0.89
N TYR A 38 6.95 -4.28 0.67
CA TYR A 38 7.62 -5.53 1.02
C TYR A 38 8.92 -5.69 0.24
N GLU A 39 8.87 -5.54 -1.09
CA GLU A 39 10.04 -5.69 -1.96
C GLU A 39 11.09 -4.62 -1.69
N TRP A 40 10.68 -3.35 -1.52
CA TRP A 40 11.62 -2.28 -1.19
C TRP A 40 12.30 -2.51 0.17
N ARG A 41 11.54 -2.90 1.20
CA ARG A 41 12.13 -3.27 2.50
C ARG A 41 13.12 -4.42 2.37
N ARG A 42 12.80 -5.45 1.58
CA ARG A 42 13.68 -6.60 1.37
C ARG A 42 14.95 -6.24 0.61
N ARG A 43 14.85 -5.38 -0.40
CA ARG A 43 16.01 -4.86 -1.16
C ARG A 43 17.00 -4.14 -0.25
N LEU A 44 16.52 -3.37 0.72
CA LEU A 44 17.35 -2.70 1.74
C LEU A 44 17.80 -3.62 2.88
N GLY A 45 17.47 -4.92 2.87
CA GLY A 45 17.85 -5.86 3.93
C GLY A 45 17.18 -5.61 5.28
N LEU A 46 16.10 -4.83 5.32
CA LEU A 46 15.48 -4.39 6.57
C LEU A 46 14.47 -5.41 7.12
N THR A 47 14.43 -5.56 8.44
CA THR A 47 13.41 -6.35 9.11
C THR A 47 12.10 -5.56 9.24
N ARG A 48 10.97 -6.27 9.32
CA ARG A 48 9.68 -5.60 9.59
C ARG A 48 9.66 -4.95 10.98
N THR A 49 10.37 -5.54 11.95
CA THR A 49 10.54 -4.98 13.30
C THR A 49 11.26 -3.64 13.27
N PHE A 50 12.28 -3.48 12.41
CA PHE A 50 12.92 -2.20 12.20
C PHE A 50 11.93 -1.12 11.76
N ILE A 51 11.10 -1.41 10.74
CA ILE A 51 10.06 -0.47 10.29
C ILE A 51 9.05 -0.18 11.41
N ALA A 52 8.61 -1.19 12.16
CA ALA A 52 7.70 -1.00 13.28
C ALA A 52 8.27 -0.05 14.33
N ASN A 53 9.56 -0.16 14.64
CA ASN A 53 10.23 0.70 15.61
C ASN A 53 10.34 2.15 15.10
N GLN A 54 10.64 2.34 13.82
CA GLN A 54 10.76 3.68 13.21
C GLN A 54 9.40 4.37 13.06
N THR A 55 8.38 3.64 12.61
CA THR A 55 7.04 4.18 12.34
C THR A 55 6.12 4.20 13.57
N ARG A 56 6.50 3.49 14.64
CA ARG A 56 5.64 3.19 15.81
C ARG A 56 4.32 2.48 15.44
N VAL A 57 4.28 1.83 14.27
CA VAL A 57 3.13 1.04 13.83
C VAL A 57 3.29 -0.40 14.30
N ASN A 58 2.20 -0.99 14.81
CA ASN A 58 2.20 -2.38 15.26
C ASN A 58 2.72 -3.33 14.16
N PRO A 59 3.70 -4.23 14.45
CA PRO A 59 4.26 -5.16 13.47
C PRO A 59 3.21 -6.02 12.74
N SER A 60 2.11 -6.37 13.40
CA SER A 60 1.01 -7.13 12.81
C SER A 60 0.25 -6.33 11.75
N ARG A 61 0.12 -5.00 11.93
CA ARG A 61 -0.48 -4.11 10.91
C ARG A 61 0.44 -3.99 9.70
N LEU A 62 1.74 -3.85 9.92
CA LEU A 62 2.72 -3.83 8.83
C LEU A 62 2.72 -5.16 8.05
N ARG A 63 2.63 -6.30 8.74
CA ARG A 63 2.54 -7.61 8.08
C ARG A 63 1.30 -7.71 7.20
N ARG A 64 0.13 -7.27 7.71
CA ARG A 64 -1.10 -7.25 6.93
C ARG A 64 -1.00 -6.33 5.72
N LEU A 65 -0.40 -5.15 5.91
CA LEU A 65 -0.19 -4.18 4.84
C LEU A 65 0.66 -4.79 3.73
N GLU A 66 1.82 -5.36 4.06
CA GLU A 66 2.72 -6.03 3.09
C GLU A 66 2.04 -7.19 2.34
N GLN A 67 1.05 -7.84 2.97
CA GLN A 67 0.26 -8.92 2.34
C GLN A 67 -0.91 -8.41 1.48
N GLY A 68 -1.09 -7.10 1.36
CA GLY A 68 -2.21 -6.51 0.62
C GLY A 68 -3.56 -6.62 1.33
N LEU A 69 -3.55 -6.86 2.65
CA LEU A 69 -4.77 -7.01 3.43
C LEU A 69 -5.28 -5.63 3.90
N PRO A 70 -6.61 -5.49 4.12
CA PRO A 70 -7.18 -4.30 4.73
C PRO A 70 -6.50 -3.96 6.06
N VAL A 71 -6.06 -2.71 6.17
CA VAL A 71 -5.56 -2.10 7.40
C VAL A 71 -6.23 -0.74 7.56
N ARG A 72 -6.65 -0.41 8.78
CA ARG A 72 -7.16 0.94 9.09
C ARG A 72 -6.04 1.95 8.84
N ASP A 73 -6.38 3.14 8.35
CA ASP A 73 -5.40 4.22 8.09
C ASP A 73 -4.27 3.81 7.13
N ALA A 74 -4.51 2.81 6.24
CA ALA A 74 -3.50 2.23 5.36
C ALA A 74 -2.70 3.30 4.62
N LYS A 75 -3.35 4.34 4.10
CA LYS A 75 -2.70 5.45 3.39
C LYS A 75 -1.62 6.16 4.24
N ILE A 76 -1.92 6.44 5.51
CA ILE A 76 -0.98 7.11 6.42
C ILE A 76 0.16 6.16 6.78
N ILE A 77 -0.16 4.88 7.02
CA ILE A 77 0.85 3.86 7.32
C ILE A 77 1.78 3.65 6.14
N CYS A 78 1.27 3.55 4.91
CA CYS A 78 2.08 3.46 3.69
C CYS A 78 3.04 4.63 3.62
N ARG A 79 2.54 5.87 3.78
CA ARG A 79 3.41 7.05 3.67
C ARG A 79 4.50 7.08 4.75
N SER A 80 4.15 6.75 6.00
CA SER A 80 5.14 6.67 7.08
C SER A 80 6.18 5.59 6.82
N TYR A 81 5.77 4.46 6.24
CA TYR A 81 6.67 3.37 5.85
C TYR A 81 7.63 3.84 4.74
N GLU A 82 7.11 4.41 3.65
CA GLU A 82 7.90 4.95 2.53
C GLU A 82 8.96 5.93 3.04
N MET A 83 8.59 6.88 3.89
CA MET A 83 9.53 7.86 4.45
C MET A 83 10.70 7.23 5.19
N VAL A 84 10.49 6.09 5.88
CA VAL A 84 11.57 5.36 6.53
C VAL A 84 12.48 4.69 5.51
N LEU A 85 11.92 4.09 4.46
CA LEU A 85 12.70 3.46 3.40
C LEU A 85 13.50 4.48 2.59
N GLU A 86 12.87 5.60 2.20
CA GLU A 86 13.51 6.73 1.51
C GLU A 86 14.68 7.26 2.31
N LYS A 87 14.54 7.36 3.64
CA LYS A 87 15.61 7.82 4.52
C LYS A 87 16.78 6.83 4.53
N VAL A 88 16.50 5.55 4.75
CA VAL A 88 17.57 4.52 4.81
C VAL A 88 18.30 4.42 3.47
N GLU A 89 17.58 4.48 2.35
CA GLU A 89 18.18 4.43 1.02
C GLU A 89 19.14 5.61 0.80
N LYS A 90 18.75 6.82 1.18
CA LYS A 90 19.62 8.01 1.11
C LYS A 90 20.85 7.88 2.01
N ASP A 91 20.69 7.38 3.23
CA ASP A 91 21.80 7.20 4.16
C ASP A 91 22.83 6.21 3.56
N MET A 92 22.37 5.14 2.89
CA MET A 92 23.23 4.17 2.19
C MET A 92 23.94 4.76 0.95
N GLU A 93 23.31 5.68 0.22
CA GLU A 93 23.91 6.36 -0.94
C GLU A 93 25.04 7.32 -0.52
N THR A 94 24.97 7.91 0.68
CA THR A 94 25.99 8.85 1.17
C THR A 94 27.22 8.19 1.77
N GLU A 95 27.16 6.89 2.08
CA GLU A 95 28.25 6.11 2.67
C GLU A 95 29.05 5.28 1.63
N GLY A 96 28.62 5.27 0.37
CA GLY A 96 29.29 4.60 -0.75
C GLY A 96 30.16 5.53 -1.60
#